data_AF-A0A0F8CPY4-F1
#
_entry.id   AF-A0A0F8CPY4-F1
#
_cell.length_a   1.000
_cell.length_b   1.000
_cell.length_c   1.000
_cell.angle_alpha   90.00
_cell.angle_beta   90.00
_cell.angle_gamma   90.00
#
_symmetry.space_group_name_H-M   'P 1'
#
loop_
_entity.id
_entity.type
_entity.pdbx_description
1 polymer ?
#
loop_
_entity_poly.entity_id
_entity_poly.type
_entity_poly.pdbx_seq_one_letter_code
_entity_poly.pdbx_strand_id
1 'polypeptide(L)'
;MRHPKKSLPTLLAPPSPSAWNWDLNRCPSPLGLIPIHSQWRAFIHKHEVPRKALHVSIGFFSLWLYVSGTQTTSVTPWLMGALIPITVVDVLRHNVPSFNAFYVRVLGALMRESEYSGYNGVIFYLLGAWTALYFFPKDVGLLGVMLLSWCDTAASTFGRLYGRYTPKVRRGKSLAGSLAAMLTGIATALYFWGYLAPRVGFMPGDEHFPFMFTGELHLPAPVTSLLNLTPEQATVSGSAALGIVSVFTGFIASMSEVVDLFGWDDNLTIPVLSSLGVWGFLKIFG
;
A
#
# COMPACT_ATOMS: atom_id res chain seq x y z
N MET A 1 -54.10 33.87 30.26
CA MET A 1 -53.52 33.88 28.90
C MET A 1 -52.11 34.46 28.98
N ARG A 2 -51.10 33.71 28.48
CA ARG A 2 -49.81 34.11 27.84
C ARG A 2 -49.00 35.28 28.47
N HIS A 3 -47.70 35.21 28.81
CA HIS A 3 -46.54 34.38 28.42
C HIS A 3 -45.44 34.46 29.51
N PRO A 4 -44.63 33.41 29.78
CA PRO A 4 -43.30 33.58 30.36
C PRO A 4 -42.20 33.58 29.28
N LYS A 5 -41.11 34.27 29.63
CA LYS A 5 -39.93 34.60 28.81
C LYS A 5 -39.23 33.36 28.23
N LYS A 6 -38.78 33.43 26.98
CA LYS A 6 -37.83 32.49 26.38
C LYS A 6 -36.47 32.60 27.08
N SER A 7 -35.99 31.53 27.70
CA SER A 7 -34.60 31.36 28.11
C SER A 7 -33.75 30.89 26.92
N LEU A 8 -32.54 31.44 26.78
CA LEU A 8 -31.54 30.97 25.82
C LEU A 8 -31.00 29.58 26.23
N PRO A 9 -30.62 28.71 25.27
CA PRO A 9 -30.11 27.38 25.57
C PRO A 9 -28.69 27.45 26.16
N THR A 10 -28.56 26.86 27.35
CA THR A 10 -27.30 26.62 28.07
C THR A 10 -26.39 25.71 27.24
N LEU A 11 -25.13 26.12 27.06
CA LEU A 11 -24.09 25.29 26.45
C LEU A 11 -23.73 24.11 27.38
N LEU A 12 -23.85 22.89 26.81
CA LEU A 12 -23.12 21.66 27.11
C LEU A 12 -23.22 21.07 28.54
N ALA A 13 -24.17 20.15 28.72
CA ALA A 13 -24.02 19.02 29.64
C ALA A 13 -23.60 17.77 28.84
N PRO A 14 -22.70 16.90 29.35
CA PRO A 14 -22.38 15.64 28.69
C PRO A 14 -23.62 14.72 28.67
N PRO A 15 -23.86 13.97 27.58
CA PRO A 15 -25.02 13.09 27.48
C PRO A 15 -24.91 11.90 28.45
N SER A 16 -26.05 11.42 28.93
CA SER A 16 -26.17 10.33 29.89
C SER A 16 -25.81 8.95 29.29
N PRO A 17 -25.38 7.96 30.10
CA PRO A 17 -24.84 6.68 29.61
C PRO A 17 -25.86 5.70 29.02
N SER A 18 -27.15 6.02 28.99
CA SER A 18 -28.22 5.05 28.69
C SER A 18 -28.75 5.09 27.24
N ALA A 19 -28.06 5.76 26.31
CA ALA A 19 -28.45 5.85 24.90
C ALA A 19 -27.64 4.92 23.96
N TRP A 20 -27.07 3.83 24.48
CA TRP A 20 -26.25 2.87 23.71
C TRP A 20 -27.10 1.72 23.13
N ASN A 21 -28.17 2.04 22.42
CA ASN A 21 -28.79 1.08 21.49
C ASN A 21 -28.19 1.31 20.11
N TRP A 22 -27.08 0.61 19.83
CA TRP A 22 -26.40 0.62 18.56
C TRP A 22 -27.17 -0.24 17.55
N ASP A 23 -27.57 0.37 16.44
CA ASP A 23 -28.00 -0.34 15.24
C ASP A 23 -26.75 -0.48 14.35
N LEU A 24 -25.95 -1.53 14.56
CA LEU A 24 -24.61 -1.73 13.92
C LEU A 24 -24.65 -1.97 12.40
N ASN A 25 -25.82 -1.82 11.76
CA ASN A 25 -26.01 -2.10 10.34
C ASN A 25 -26.15 -0.85 9.44
N ARG A 26 -25.98 0.37 9.97
CA ARG A 26 -26.10 1.60 9.15
C ARG A 26 -24.94 2.58 9.38
N CYS A 27 -24.24 2.91 8.29
CA CYS A 27 -23.28 4.01 8.08
C CYS A 27 -21.85 3.82 8.63
N PRO A 28 -20.81 3.76 7.76
CA PRO A 28 -19.43 3.59 8.21
C PRO A 28 -18.68 4.90 8.54
N SER A 29 -19.32 5.98 9.00
CA SER A 29 -18.60 7.12 9.64
C SER A 29 -19.01 7.19 11.12
N PRO A 30 -18.39 6.41 12.03
CA PRO A 30 -19.02 6.17 13.32
C PRO A 30 -18.86 7.33 14.30
N LEU A 31 -17.88 8.24 14.12
CA LEU A 31 -17.50 9.17 15.20
C LEU A 31 -17.48 10.66 14.83
N GLY A 32 -17.42 11.03 13.54
CA GLY A 32 -17.44 12.44 13.12
C GLY A 32 -16.26 13.27 13.63
N LEU A 33 -15.12 12.61 13.93
CA LEU A 33 -13.95 13.22 14.57
C LEU A 33 -13.19 14.18 13.66
N ILE A 34 -13.33 14.01 12.34
CA ILE A 34 -12.67 14.83 11.34
C ILE A 34 -13.73 15.65 10.58
N PRO A 35 -13.80 16.99 10.81
CA PRO A 35 -14.87 17.82 10.26
C PRO A 35 -15.01 17.77 8.72
N ILE A 36 -13.91 17.61 7.98
CA ILE A 36 -13.97 17.60 6.51
C ILE A 36 -14.64 16.33 5.95
N HIS A 37 -14.64 15.22 6.70
CA HIS A 37 -15.28 13.97 6.30
C HIS A 37 -16.80 14.08 6.32
N SER A 38 -17.37 14.94 7.17
CA SER A 38 -18.81 15.20 7.18
C SER A 38 -19.25 16.08 6.01
N GLN A 39 -18.42 17.07 5.64
CA GLN A 39 -18.68 17.98 4.53
C GLN A 39 -18.56 17.29 3.16
N TRP A 40 -17.56 16.39 3.00
CA TRP A 40 -17.25 15.72 1.73
C TRP A 40 -17.32 14.19 1.86
N ARG A 41 -18.38 13.68 2.50
CA ARG A 41 -18.51 12.26 2.86
C ARG A 41 -18.33 11.30 1.69
N ALA A 42 -18.90 11.58 0.52
CA ALA A 42 -18.76 10.70 -0.63
C ALA A 42 -17.32 10.67 -1.19
N PHE A 43 -16.67 11.82 -1.25
CA PHE A 43 -15.35 11.96 -1.88
C PHE A 43 -14.21 11.53 -0.95
N ILE A 44 -14.20 12.03 0.29
CA ILE A 44 -13.14 11.78 1.27
C ILE A 44 -13.40 10.49 2.03
N HIS A 45 -14.59 10.30 2.59
CA HIS A 45 -14.84 9.18 3.49
C HIS A 45 -15.21 7.89 2.74
N LYS A 46 -16.11 7.94 1.74
CA LYS A 46 -16.59 6.74 1.04
C LYS A 46 -15.57 6.22 0.02
N HIS A 47 -14.98 7.12 -0.77
CA HIS A 47 -14.07 6.72 -1.85
C HIS A 47 -12.59 6.92 -1.51
N GLU A 48 -12.25 7.65 -0.43
CA GLU A 48 -10.86 7.94 -0.02
C GLU A 48 -10.02 8.55 -1.13
N VAL A 49 -10.62 9.42 -1.98
CA VAL A 49 -9.98 9.90 -3.21
C VAL A 49 -8.66 10.63 -2.96
N PRO A 50 -8.55 11.61 -2.03
CA PRO A 50 -7.27 12.31 -1.82
C PRO A 50 -6.13 11.39 -1.41
N ARG A 51 -6.40 10.48 -0.45
CA ARG A 51 -5.43 9.48 0.02
C ARG A 51 -4.97 8.58 -1.12
N LYS A 52 -5.91 8.06 -1.92
CA LYS A 52 -5.60 7.20 -3.06
C LYS A 52 -4.85 7.93 -4.16
N ALA A 53 -5.18 9.20 -4.42
CA ALA A 53 -4.45 10.01 -5.39
C ALA A 53 -2.99 10.21 -4.97
N LEU A 54 -2.74 10.51 -3.69
CA LEU A 54 -1.38 10.55 -3.13
C LEU A 54 -0.70 9.18 -3.22
N HIS A 55 -1.41 8.12 -2.87
CA HIS A 55 -0.85 6.76 -2.86
C HIS A 55 -0.44 6.30 -4.26
N VAL A 56 -1.27 6.57 -5.28
CA VAL A 56 -1.02 6.25 -6.71
C VAL A 56 0.08 7.13 -7.31
N SER A 57 0.14 8.41 -6.95
CA SER A 57 1.15 9.33 -7.49
C SER A 57 2.56 8.92 -7.10
N ILE A 58 2.76 8.31 -5.93
CA ILE A 58 4.07 7.83 -5.48
C ILE A 58 4.59 6.69 -6.38
N GLY A 59 3.70 5.82 -6.89
CA GLY A 59 4.09 4.80 -7.87
C GLY A 59 4.66 5.43 -9.14
N PHE A 60 4.00 6.46 -9.69
CA PHE A 60 4.52 7.21 -10.84
C PHE A 60 5.80 7.98 -10.53
N PHE A 61 5.90 8.55 -9.33
CA PHE A 61 7.11 9.24 -8.88
C PHE A 61 8.30 8.28 -8.78
N SER A 62 8.09 7.07 -8.25
CA SER A 62 9.13 6.03 -8.18
C SER A 62 9.61 5.59 -9.58
N LEU A 63 8.68 5.50 -10.54
CA LEU A 63 9.02 5.24 -11.94
C LEU A 63 9.82 6.39 -12.57
N TRP A 64 9.43 7.64 -12.30
CA TRP A 64 10.17 8.80 -12.77
C TRP A 64 11.60 8.82 -12.24
N LEU A 65 11.80 8.51 -10.95
CA LEU A 65 13.13 8.37 -10.35
C LEU A 65 13.95 7.27 -11.03
N TYR A 66 13.34 6.13 -11.30
CA TYR A 66 13.98 5.02 -12.02
C TYR A 66 14.42 5.42 -13.43
N VAL A 67 13.51 5.98 -14.23
CA VAL A 67 13.80 6.43 -15.61
C VAL A 67 14.85 7.54 -15.63
N SER A 68 14.90 8.37 -14.59
CA SER A 68 15.93 9.41 -14.42
C SER A 68 17.29 8.86 -13.98
N GLY A 69 17.45 7.53 -13.86
CA GLY A 69 18.72 6.90 -13.46
C GLY A 69 19.01 6.97 -11.95
N THR A 70 18.03 7.31 -11.12
CA THR A 70 18.23 7.38 -9.67
C THR A 70 18.35 5.98 -9.08
N GLN A 71 19.42 5.74 -8.32
CA GLN A 71 19.63 4.48 -7.61
C GLN A 71 18.76 4.41 -6.34
N THR A 72 18.28 3.22 -5.99
CA THR A 72 17.37 3.03 -4.83
C THR A 72 18.03 3.48 -3.53
N THR A 73 19.32 3.19 -3.37
CA THR A 73 20.14 3.61 -2.22
C THR A 73 20.15 5.13 -2.05
N SER A 74 20.19 5.90 -3.13
CA SER A 74 20.14 7.37 -3.10
C SER A 74 18.79 7.93 -2.61
N VAL A 75 17.71 7.16 -2.73
CA VAL A 75 16.36 7.53 -2.25
C VAL A 75 16.21 7.29 -0.75
N THR A 76 16.89 6.28 -0.20
CA THR A 76 16.69 5.84 1.19
C THR A 76 16.98 6.90 2.27
N PRO A 77 18.00 7.80 2.15
CA PRO A 77 18.20 8.87 3.12
C PRO A 77 17.07 9.89 3.12
N TRP A 78 16.44 10.17 1.97
CA TRP A 78 15.30 11.08 1.87
C TRP A 78 14.06 10.50 2.53
N LEU A 79 13.83 9.18 2.36
CA LEU A 79 12.74 8.49 3.06
C LEU A 79 12.94 8.56 4.58
N MET A 80 14.15 8.32 5.07
CA MET A 80 14.45 8.43 6.51
C MET A 80 14.37 9.88 7.01
N GLY A 81 14.88 10.82 6.22
CA GLY A 81 14.82 12.25 6.48
C GLY A 81 13.39 12.80 6.54
N ALA A 82 12.43 12.17 5.86
CA ALA A 82 11.00 12.45 5.98
C ALA A 82 10.35 11.67 7.14
N LEU A 83 10.69 10.38 7.30
CA LEU A 83 10.10 9.49 8.29
C LEU A 83 10.28 10.04 9.71
N ILE A 84 11.50 10.39 10.10
CA ILE A 84 11.81 10.88 11.46
C ILE A 84 10.95 12.10 11.83
N PRO A 85 10.99 13.24 11.10
CA PRO A 85 10.19 14.40 11.47
C PRO A 85 8.69 14.15 11.37
N ILE A 86 8.22 13.35 10.40
CA ILE A 86 6.78 13.01 10.30
C ILE A 86 6.34 12.21 11.52
N THR A 87 7.11 11.21 11.95
CA THR A 87 6.84 10.44 13.18
C THR A 87 6.85 11.34 14.41
N VAL A 88 7.82 12.26 14.53
CA VAL A 88 7.85 13.21 15.65
C VAL A 88 6.61 14.09 15.67
N VAL A 89 6.21 14.64 14.52
CA VAL A 89 4.99 15.46 14.39
C VAL A 89 3.74 14.65 14.77
N ASP A 90 3.64 13.40 14.31
CA ASP A 90 2.50 12.52 14.61
C ASP A 90 2.44 12.17 16.10
N VAL A 91 3.58 11.94 16.77
CA VAL A 91 3.62 11.74 18.23
C VAL A 91 3.24 13.02 18.97
N LEU A 92 3.73 14.19 18.54
CA LEU A 92 3.43 15.48 19.18
C LEU A 92 1.94 15.81 19.11
N ARG A 93 1.24 15.48 18.01
CA ARG A 93 -0.20 15.75 17.89
C ARG A 93 -1.03 15.00 18.91
N HIS A 94 -0.60 13.83 19.37
CA HIS A 94 -1.31 13.10 20.42
C HIS A 94 -1.19 13.75 21.81
N ASN A 95 -0.17 14.60 22.01
CA ASN A 95 0.12 15.21 23.30
C ASN A 95 -0.43 16.64 23.45
N VAL A 96 -0.71 17.33 22.33
CA VAL A 96 -1.12 18.74 22.33
C VAL A 96 -2.46 18.91 21.59
N PRO A 97 -3.60 19.08 22.29
CA PRO A 97 -4.93 19.13 21.67
C PRO A 97 -5.10 20.24 20.62
N SER A 98 -4.53 21.42 20.87
CA SER A 98 -4.57 22.54 19.92
C SER A 98 -3.80 22.23 18.63
N PHE A 99 -2.65 21.55 18.75
CA PHE A 99 -1.87 21.10 17.62
C PHE A 99 -2.58 19.98 16.85
N ASN A 100 -3.22 19.03 17.54
CA ASN A 100 -4.05 18.02 16.88
C ASN A 100 -5.18 18.65 16.05
N ALA A 101 -5.86 19.66 16.60
CA ALA A 101 -6.93 20.37 15.88
C ALA A 101 -6.41 21.04 14.61
N PHE A 102 -5.22 21.67 14.67
CA PHE A 102 -4.55 22.23 13.49
C PHE A 102 -4.16 21.12 12.49
N TYR A 103 -3.51 20.06 12.96
CA TYR A 103 -3.08 18.92 12.15
C TYR A 103 -4.25 18.30 11.38
N VAL A 104 -5.35 17.99 12.08
CA VAL A 104 -6.56 17.39 11.50
C VAL A 104 -7.25 18.35 10.53
N ARG A 105 -7.20 19.67 10.78
CA ARG A 105 -7.74 20.67 9.84
C ARG A 105 -6.97 20.69 8.53
N VAL A 106 -5.65 20.56 8.57
CA VAL A 106 -4.78 20.64 7.37
C VAL A 106 -4.70 19.29 6.64
N LEU A 107 -4.51 18.19 7.38
CA LEU A 107 -4.20 16.86 6.83
C LEU A 107 -5.38 15.89 6.89
N GLY A 108 -6.50 16.24 7.52
CA GLY A 108 -7.64 15.34 7.72
C GLY A 108 -8.28 14.81 6.42
N ALA A 109 -8.08 15.49 5.29
CA ALA A 109 -8.52 15.01 3.97
C ALA A 109 -7.75 13.75 3.50
N LEU A 110 -6.52 13.57 3.97
CA LEU A 110 -5.65 12.44 3.64
C LEU A 110 -5.74 11.32 4.70
N MET A 111 -6.25 11.63 5.89
CA MET A 111 -6.32 10.70 7.02
C MET A 111 -7.57 9.83 6.99
N ARG A 112 -7.44 8.59 7.49
CA ARG A 112 -8.58 7.75 7.90
C ARG A 112 -9.06 8.13 9.30
N GLU A 113 -10.33 7.88 9.62
CA GLU A 113 -10.86 8.17 10.97
C GLU A 113 -10.14 7.39 12.07
N SER A 114 -9.71 6.16 11.80
CA SER A 114 -8.91 5.34 12.74
C SER A 114 -7.54 5.95 13.06
N GLU A 115 -6.98 6.75 12.15
CA GLU A 115 -5.70 7.45 12.32
C GLU A 115 -5.85 8.72 13.17
N TYR A 116 -7.07 9.12 13.54
CA TYR A 116 -7.27 10.20 14.50
C TYR A 116 -6.68 9.81 15.87
N SER A 117 -7.03 8.63 16.37
CA SER A 117 -6.55 8.09 17.65
C SER A 117 -5.34 7.18 17.54
N GLY A 118 -5.03 6.66 16.35
CA GLY A 118 -3.82 5.89 16.05
C GLY A 118 -2.76 6.71 15.31
N TYR A 119 -1.67 6.04 14.91
CA TYR A 119 -0.61 6.65 14.10
C TYR A 119 -1.03 6.86 12.64
N ASN A 120 -0.44 7.88 11.99
CA ASN A 120 -0.72 8.16 10.60
C ASN A 120 -0.09 7.11 9.66
N GLY A 121 -0.87 6.63 8.68
CA GLY A 121 -0.44 5.61 7.72
C GLY A 121 0.80 5.97 6.89
N VAL A 122 1.14 7.27 6.76
CA VAL A 122 2.34 7.73 6.05
C VAL A 122 3.63 7.24 6.73
N ILE A 123 3.64 7.06 8.05
CA ILE A 123 4.80 6.52 8.78
C ILE A 123 5.11 5.11 8.28
N PHE A 124 4.10 4.26 8.24
CA PHE A 124 4.22 2.87 7.78
C PHE A 124 4.53 2.80 6.28
N TYR A 125 3.99 3.72 5.48
CA TYR A 125 4.31 3.83 4.05
C TYR A 125 5.79 4.12 3.84
N LEU A 126 6.33 5.15 4.50
CA LEU A 126 7.73 5.53 4.38
C LEU A 126 8.66 4.41 4.86
N LEU A 127 8.31 3.76 5.98
CA LEU A 127 9.08 2.64 6.49
C LEU A 127 9.04 1.42 5.56
N GLY A 128 7.87 1.11 4.98
CA GLY A 128 7.70 0.02 4.02
C GLY A 128 8.47 0.27 2.72
N ALA A 129 8.34 1.46 2.15
CA ALA A 129 9.10 1.87 0.97
C ALA A 129 10.61 1.89 1.23
N TRP A 130 11.04 2.40 2.39
CA TRP A 130 12.45 2.39 2.79
C TRP A 130 12.97 0.96 2.89
N THR A 131 12.23 0.06 3.55
CA THR A 131 12.61 -1.35 3.70
C THR A 131 12.72 -2.03 2.33
N ALA A 132 11.74 -1.82 1.45
CA ALA A 132 11.74 -2.38 0.10
C ALA A 132 12.95 -1.90 -0.72
N LEU A 133 13.24 -0.60 -0.72
CA LEU A 133 14.32 -0.01 -1.52
C LEU A 133 15.71 -0.24 -0.93
N TYR A 134 15.84 -0.44 0.38
CA TYR A 134 17.12 -0.62 1.06
C TYR A 134 17.60 -2.07 1.04
N PHE A 135 16.70 -3.04 1.28
CA PHE A 135 17.09 -4.44 1.48
C PHE A 135 16.99 -5.31 0.22
N PHE A 136 16.24 -4.89 -0.80
CA PHE A 136 16.01 -5.69 -1.99
C PHE A 136 16.74 -5.13 -3.22
N PRO A 137 17.05 -6.00 -4.21
CA PRO A 137 17.58 -5.55 -5.50
C PRO A 137 16.71 -4.47 -6.15
N LYS A 138 17.32 -3.63 -6.97
CA LYS A 138 16.70 -2.42 -7.53
C LYS A 138 15.34 -2.68 -8.16
N ASP A 139 15.24 -3.72 -8.99
CA ASP A 139 14.02 -4.11 -9.68
C ASP A 139 12.94 -4.61 -8.71
N VAL A 140 13.30 -5.48 -7.77
CA VAL A 140 12.36 -6.04 -6.79
C VAL A 140 11.89 -5.01 -5.75
N GLY A 141 12.78 -4.13 -5.30
CA GLY A 141 12.46 -3.06 -4.36
C GLY A 141 11.53 -2.02 -4.99
N LEU A 142 11.84 -1.57 -6.20
CA LEU A 142 10.99 -0.66 -6.96
C LEU A 142 9.63 -1.27 -7.25
N LEU A 143 9.60 -2.54 -7.69
CA LEU A 143 8.34 -3.26 -7.90
C LEU A 143 7.52 -3.34 -6.62
N GLY A 144 8.14 -3.59 -5.46
CA GLY A 144 7.46 -3.55 -4.15
C GLY A 144 6.76 -2.22 -3.85
N VAL A 145 7.43 -1.09 -4.14
CA VAL A 145 6.83 0.25 -4.00
C VAL A 145 5.68 0.47 -4.98
N MET A 146 5.80 0.01 -6.23
CA MET A 146 4.73 0.08 -7.21
C MET A 146 3.53 -0.79 -6.82
N LEU A 147 3.76 -1.97 -6.26
CA LEU A 147 2.70 -2.86 -5.77
C LEU A 147 1.98 -2.24 -4.57
N LEU A 148 2.71 -1.69 -3.60
CA LEU A 148 2.11 -0.88 -2.54
C LEU A 148 1.22 0.21 -3.13
N SER A 149 1.72 0.98 -4.09
CA SER A 149 1.00 2.11 -4.68
C SER A 149 -0.26 1.69 -5.46
N TRP A 150 -0.12 0.80 -6.43
CA TRP A 150 -1.19 0.52 -7.39
C TRP A 150 -2.06 -0.65 -6.96
N CYS A 151 -1.49 -1.70 -6.37
CA CYS A 151 -2.27 -2.88 -5.96
C CYS A 151 -3.11 -2.60 -4.71
N ASP A 152 -2.59 -1.87 -3.70
CA ASP A 152 -3.40 -1.47 -2.53
C ASP A 152 -4.57 -0.55 -2.93
N THR A 153 -4.30 0.39 -3.84
CA THR A 153 -5.35 1.27 -4.35
C THR A 153 -6.41 0.49 -5.12
N ALA A 154 -6.00 -0.48 -5.95
CA ALA A 154 -6.92 -1.36 -6.65
C ALA A 154 -7.75 -2.21 -5.67
N ALA A 155 -7.09 -2.90 -4.73
CA ALA A 155 -7.76 -3.74 -3.74
C ALA A 155 -8.79 -2.96 -2.92
N SER A 156 -8.41 -1.80 -2.37
CA SER A 156 -9.31 -0.95 -1.58
C SER A 156 -10.44 -0.33 -2.42
N THR A 157 -10.22 -0.05 -3.70
CA THR A 157 -11.24 0.51 -4.60
C THR A 157 -12.25 -0.55 -5.01
N PHE A 158 -11.80 -1.65 -5.62
CA PHE A 158 -12.69 -2.73 -6.07
C PHE A 158 -13.28 -3.50 -4.89
N GLY A 159 -12.56 -3.61 -3.77
CA GLY A 159 -13.07 -4.19 -2.53
C GLY A 159 -14.22 -3.39 -1.92
N ARG A 160 -14.18 -2.06 -1.95
CA ARG A 160 -15.30 -1.20 -1.50
C ARG A 160 -16.47 -1.18 -2.48
N LEU A 161 -16.20 -1.21 -3.79
CA LEU A 161 -17.23 -1.17 -4.83
C LEU A 161 -17.98 -2.51 -4.98
N TYR A 162 -17.23 -3.61 -5.06
CA TYR A 162 -17.77 -4.92 -5.43
C TYR A 162 -17.65 -5.98 -4.33
N GLY A 163 -16.93 -5.71 -3.24
CA GLY A 163 -16.68 -6.71 -2.20
C GLY A 163 -17.93 -7.27 -1.52
N ARG A 164 -19.06 -6.55 -1.58
CA ARG A 164 -20.37 -7.06 -1.10
C ARG A 164 -20.96 -8.18 -1.96
N TYR A 165 -20.52 -8.30 -3.21
CA TYR A 165 -21.00 -9.29 -4.18
C TYR A 165 -20.08 -10.52 -4.26
N THR A 166 -19.00 -10.54 -3.49
CA THR A 166 -18.00 -11.62 -3.53
C THR A 166 -17.74 -12.17 -2.13
N PRO A 167 -17.25 -13.42 -2.00
CA PRO A 167 -16.84 -13.96 -0.71
C PRO A 167 -15.85 -13.05 0.01
N LYS A 168 -15.95 -13.02 1.34
CA LYS A 168 -14.93 -12.39 2.18
C LYS A 168 -13.77 -13.38 2.33
N VAL A 169 -12.57 -12.95 1.94
CA VAL A 169 -11.34 -13.74 2.15
C VAL A 169 -10.95 -13.64 3.63
N ARG A 170 -11.18 -12.47 4.22
CA ARG A 170 -10.90 -12.17 5.62
C ARG A 170 -11.80 -11.03 6.11
N ARG A 171 -11.90 -10.81 7.43
CA ARG A 171 -12.51 -9.61 7.99
C ARG A 171 -11.92 -8.34 7.35
N GLY A 172 -12.77 -7.59 6.64
CA GLY A 172 -12.39 -6.36 5.95
C GLY A 172 -11.85 -6.53 4.52
N LYS A 173 -11.58 -7.77 4.08
CA LYS A 173 -10.93 -8.08 2.80
C LYS A 173 -11.82 -9.00 1.96
N SER A 174 -12.02 -8.67 0.69
CA SER A 174 -12.96 -9.36 -0.20
C SER A 174 -12.24 -9.98 -1.39
N LEU A 175 -12.82 -11.04 -1.95
CA LEU A 175 -12.26 -11.69 -3.14
C LEU A 175 -12.17 -10.71 -4.32
N ALA A 176 -13.13 -9.78 -4.46
CA ALA A 176 -13.05 -8.70 -5.44
C ALA A 176 -11.79 -7.83 -5.27
N GLY A 177 -11.45 -7.47 -4.03
CA GLY A 177 -10.24 -6.69 -3.74
C GLY A 177 -8.96 -7.48 -4.05
N SER A 178 -8.88 -8.73 -3.60
CA SER A 178 -7.72 -9.60 -3.82
C SER A 178 -7.50 -9.91 -5.31
N LEU A 179 -8.58 -10.14 -6.08
CA LEU A 179 -8.48 -10.29 -7.54
C LEU A 179 -8.01 -8.99 -8.23
N ALA A 180 -8.50 -7.84 -7.78
CA ALA A 180 -8.05 -6.56 -8.31
C ALA A 180 -6.56 -6.31 -8.03
N ALA A 181 -6.08 -6.62 -6.82
CA ALA A 181 -4.64 -6.59 -6.51
C ALA A 181 -3.85 -7.55 -7.40
N MET A 182 -4.34 -8.78 -7.59
CA MET A 182 -3.66 -9.78 -8.42
C MET A 182 -3.49 -9.30 -9.87
N LEU A 183 -4.60 -8.88 -10.50
CA LEU A 183 -4.57 -8.42 -11.89
C LEU A 183 -3.72 -7.15 -12.05
N THR A 184 -3.81 -6.22 -11.09
CA THR A 184 -2.98 -5.01 -11.09
C THR A 184 -1.50 -5.37 -10.92
N GLY A 185 -1.16 -6.32 -10.06
CA GLY A 185 0.21 -6.78 -9.86
C GLY A 185 0.80 -7.46 -11.09
N ILE A 186 0.01 -8.30 -11.79
CA ILE A 186 0.38 -8.89 -13.08
C ILE A 186 0.67 -7.77 -14.10
N ALA A 187 -0.25 -6.81 -14.25
CA ALA A 187 -0.08 -5.71 -15.18
C ALA A 187 1.14 -4.84 -14.84
N THR A 188 1.39 -4.61 -13.55
CA THR A 188 2.53 -3.85 -13.04
C THR A 188 3.86 -4.53 -13.39
N ALA A 189 3.96 -5.85 -13.17
CA ALA A 189 5.15 -6.64 -13.51
C ALA A 189 5.40 -6.71 -15.02
N LEU A 190 4.34 -6.97 -15.81
CA LEU A 190 4.42 -6.97 -17.28
C LEU A 190 4.87 -5.61 -17.82
N TYR A 191 4.33 -4.52 -17.27
CA TYR A 191 4.72 -3.18 -17.66
C TYR A 191 6.17 -2.89 -17.28
N PHE A 192 6.56 -3.17 -16.04
CA PHE A 192 7.89 -2.84 -15.55
C PHE A 192 8.98 -3.67 -16.25
N TRP A 193 8.96 -5.00 -16.13
CA TRP A 193 9.99 -5.87 -16.72
C TRP A 193 9.83 -6.10 -18.22
N GLY A 194 8.60 -6.12 -18.73
CA GLY A 194 8.34 -6.40 -20.14
C GLY A 194 8.41 -5.19 -21.06
N TYR A 195 8.09 -3.99 -20.55
CA TYR A 195 8.03 -2.78 -21.38
C TYR A 195 9.05 -1.71 -20.97
N LEU A 196 9.06 -1.31 -19.69
CA LEU A 196 9.79 -0.14 -19.24
C LEU A 196 11.29 -0.41 -19.08
N ALA A 197 11.66 -1.42 -18.28
CA ALA A 197 13.06 -1.71 -17.98
C ALA A 197 13.92 -2.00 -19.23
N PRO A 198 13.47 -2.80 -20.22
CA PRO A 198 14.23 -3.01 -21.44
C PRO A 198 14.44 -1.75 -22.29
N ARG A 199 13.54 -0.76 -22.19
CA ARG A 199 13.61 0.51 -22.94
C ARG A 199 14.49 1.55 -22.26
N VAL A 200 14.49 1.56 -20.93
CA VAL A 200 15.39 2.42 -20.14
C VAL A 200 16.82 1.91 -20.28
N GLY A 201 17.00 0.58 -20.27
CA GLY A 201 18.31 -0.05 -20.37
C GLY A 201 19.12 0.07 -19.08
N PHE A 202 20.40 -0.25 -19.19
CA PHE A 202 21.35 -0.23 -18.07
C PHE A 202 21.76 1.21 -17.75
N MET A 203 21.68 1.60 -16.46
CA MET A 203 22.03 2.93 -15.99
C MET A 203 23.27 2.90 -15.09
N PRO A 204 24.05 4.00 -14.99
CA PRO A 204 25.19 4.08 -14.09
C PRO A 204 24.81 3.74 -12.64
N GLY A 205 25.57 2.84 -12.00
CA GLY A 205 25.32 2.34 -10.65
C GLY A 205 24.54 1.02 -10.61
N ASP A 206 23.93 0.58 -11.72
CA ASP A 206 23.25 -0.72 -11.79
C ASP A 206 24.23 -1.88 -11.65
N GLU A 207 25.52 -1.65 -11.95
CA GLU A 207 26.60 -2.62 -11.74
C GLU A 207 26.74 -3.07 -10.28
N HIS A 208 26.36 -2.21 -9.33
CA HIS A 208 26.44 -2.52 -7.90
C HIS A 208 25.19 -3.23 -7.39
N PHE A 209 24.05 -3.04 -8.05
CA PHE A 209 22.76 -3.60 -7.68
C PHE A 209 22.03 -4.12 -8.93
N PRO A 210 22.56 -5.19 -9.55
CA PRO A 210 22.02 -5.69 -10.79
C PRO A 210 20.57 -6.16 -10.61
N PHE A 211 19.81 -6.07 -11.70
CA PHE A 211 18.46 -6.59 -11.74
C PHE A 211 18.48 -8.08 -11.47
N MET A 212 17.50 -8.52 -10.67
CA MET A 212 17.40 -9.91 -10.29
C MET A 212 16.69 -10.73 -11.36
N PHE A 213 15.68 -10.16 -12.03
CA PHE A 213 15.07 -10.81 -13.19
C PHE A 213 15.84 -10.45 -14.46
N THR A 214 16.43 -11.47 -15.08
CA THR A 214 17.29 -11.33 -16.28
C THR A 214 16.57 -11.72 -17.59
N GLY A 215 15.31 -12.14 -17.50
CA GLY A 215 14.55 -12.65 -18.65
C GLY A 215 14.56 -14.18 -18.78
N GLU A 216 15.26 -14.87 -17.87
CA GLU A 216 15.29 -16.33 -17.78
C GLU A 216 14.84 -16.79 -16.40
N LEU A 217 14.28 -18.00 -16.34
CA LEU A 217 13.98 -18.70 -15.10
C LEU A 217 14.47 -20.14 -15.23
N HIS A 218 15.16 -20.64 -14.20
CA HIS A 218 15.79 -21.95 -14.15
C HIS A 218 15.21 -22.79 -13.01
N LEU A 219 15.10 -24.10 -13.20
CA LEU A 219 14.81 -25.01 -12.10
C LEU A 219 16.04 -25.15 -11.17
N PRO A 220 15.83 -25.29 -9.84
CA PRO A 220 16.94 -25.50 -8.91
C PRO A 220 17.75 -26.76 -9.22
N ALA A 221 19.08 -26.72 -9.03
CA ALA A 221 19.98 -27.83 -9.33
C ALA A 221 19.58 -29.20 -8.71
N PRO A 222 19.06 -29.27 -7.47
CA PRO A 222 18.58 -30.54 -6.92
C PRO A 222 17.43 -31.14 -7.74
N VAL A 223 16.52 -30.30 -8.26
CA VAL A 223 15.38 -30.74 -9.07
C VAL A 223 15.82 -31.16 -10.46
N THR A 224 16.74 -30.40 -11.09
CA THR A 224 17.25 -30.75 -12.42
C THR A 224 18.01 -32.08 -12.41
N SER A 225 18.83 -32.31 -11.37
CA SER A 225 19.55 -33.58 -11.19
C SER A 225 18.63 -34.77 -10.92
N LEU A 226 17.57 -34.58 -10.13
CA LEU A 226 16.58 -35.63 -9.83
C LEU A 226 15.80 -36.05 -11.08
N LEU A 227 15.49 -35.10 -11.95
CA LEU A 227 14.69 -35.32 -13.16
C LEU A 227 15.54 -35.64 -14.40
N ASN A 228 16.88 -35.68 -14.27
CA ASN A 228 17.82 -35.87 -15.39
C ASN A 228 17.60 -34.88 -16.55
N LEU A 229 17.26 -33.63 -16.23
CA LEU A 229 17.00 -32.59 -17.24
C LEU A 229 18.31 -31.92 -17.70
N THR A 230 18.39 -31.59 -18.99
CA THR A 230 19.47 -30.72 -19.48
C THR A 230 19.24 -29.27 -19.03
N PRO A 231 20.29 -28.42 -18.97
CA PRO A 231 20.13 -27.00 -18.63
C PRO A 231 19.11 -26.27 -19.52
N GLU A 232 19.08 -26.60 -20.81
CA GLU A 232 18.13 -26.03 -21.78
C GLU A 232 16.69 -26.44 -21.46
N GLN A 233 16.46 -27.69 -21.07
CA GLN A 233 15.13 -28.20 -20.69
C GLN A 233 14.66 -27.65 -19.33
N ALA A 234 15.61 -27.31 -18.45
CA ALA A 234 15.36 -26.75 -17.13
C ALA A 234 15.18 -25.23 -17.13
N THR A 235 15.28 -24.57 -18.30
CA THR A 235 15.24 -23.12 -18.44
C THR A 235 14.03 -22.68 -19.26
N VAL A 236 13.34 -21.66 -18.77
CA VAL A 236 12.30 -20.93 -19.49
C VAL A 236 12.79 -19.50 -19.70
N SER A 237 12.68 -18.97 -20.91
CA SER A 237 13.18 -17.62 -21.22
C SER A 237 12.14 -16.77 -21.96
N GLY A 238 12.43 -15.47 -22.08
CA GLY A 238 11.65 -14.52 -22.87
C GLY A 238 10.23 -14.28 -22.33
N SER A 239 9.24 -14.26 -23.22
CA SER A 239 7.84 -13.95 -22.87
C SER A 239 7.22 -14.97 -21.92
N ALA A 240 7.62 -16.24 -21.99
CA ALA A 240 7.15 -17.28 -21.08
C ALA A 240 7.65 -17.05 -19.66
N ALA A 241 8.95 -16.75 -19.50
CA ALA A 241 9.54 -16.41 -18.20
C ALA A 241 8.88 -15.16 -17.60
N LEU A 242 8.71 -14.11 -18.43
CA LEU A 242 8.03 -12.88 -18.04
C LEU A 242 6.58 -13.15 -17.58
N GLY A 243 5.86 -14.01 -18.30
CA GLY A 243 4.49 -14.41 -17.94
C GLY A 243 4.43 -15.09 -16.57
N ILE A 244 5.34 -16.05 -16.33
CA ILE A 244 5.42 -16.79 -15.05
C ILE A 244 5.72 -15.83 -13.89
N VAL A 245 6.79 -15.03 -13.99
CA VAL A 245 7.16 -14.11 -12.91
C VAL A 245 6.10 -13.06 -12.66
N SER A 246 5.38 -12.60 -13.70
CA SER A 246 4.29 -11.63 -13.56
C SER A 246 3.07 -12.22 -12.86
N VAL A 247 2.67 -13.45 -13.23
CA VAL A 247 1.58 -14.17 -12.54
C VAL A 247 1.94 -14.41 -11.08
N PHE A 248 3.16 -14.85 -10.80
CA PHE A 248 3.64 -15.04 -9.44
C PHE A 248 3.65 -13.73 -8.65
N THR A 249 4.12 -12.63 -9.26
CA THR A 249 4.11 -11.29 -8.64
C THR A 249 2.71 -10.85 -8.28
N GLY A 250 1.73 -10.99 -9.19
CA GLY A 250 0.34 -10.66 -8.90
C GLY A 250 -0.25 -11.53 -7.78
N PHE A 251 0.04 -12.82 -7.78
CA PHE A 251 -0.37 -13.71 -6.70
C PHE A 251 0.20 -13.25 -5.35
N ILE A 252 1.49 -12.95 -5.29
CA ILE A 252 2.16 -12.44 -4.07
C ILE A 252 1.58 -11.09 -3.63
N ALA A 253 1.29 -10.17 -4.55
CA ALA A 253 0.67 -8.89 -4.22
C ALA A 253 -0.72 -9.08 -3.57
N SER A 254 -1.52 -9.99 -4.12
CA SER A 254 -2.83 -10.37 -3.56
C SER A 254 -2.71 -11.04 -2.19
N MET A 255 -1.73 -11.92 -1.99
CA MET A 255 -1.47 -12.53 -0.68
C MET A 255 -1.01 -11.50 0.35
N SER A 256 -0.10 -10.62 -0.03
CA SER A 256 0.42 -9.56 0.86
C SER A 256 -0.67 -8.61 1.33
N GLU A 257 -1.74 -8.43 0.56
CA GLU A 257 -2.92 -7.64 0.92
C GLU A 257 -3.82 -8.35 1.95
N VAL A 258 -3.86 -9.68 1.95
CA VAL A 258 -4.73 -10.51 2.81
C VAL A 258 -4.05 -10.88 4.14
N VAL A 259 -2.73 -11.01 4.11
CA VAL A 259 -1.91 -11.31 5.29
C VAL A 259 -1.95 -10.14 6.26
N ASP A 260 -2.16 -10.46 7.54
CA ASP A 260 -1.99 -9.51 8.64
C ASP A 260 -0.88 -10.06 9.51
N LEU A 261 0.20 -9.29 9.59
CA LEU A 261 1.32 -9.59 10.45
C LEU A 261 1.15 -8.77 11.72
N PHE A 262 0.75 -9.42 12.81
CA PHE A 262 0.73 -8.80 14.14
C PHE A 262 -0.08 -7.49 14.26
N GLY A 263 -1.07 -7.26 13.39
CA GLY A 263 -1.86 -6.03 13.36
C GLY A 263 -1.14 -4.86 12.68
N TRP A 264 -0.07 -5.10 11.91
CA TRP A 264 0.69 -4.07 11.23
C TRP A 264 -0.08 -3.46 10.07
N ASP A 265 0.22 -2.19 9.77
CA ASP A 265 -0.42 -1.44 8.69
C ASP A 265 -0.03 -2.00 7.31
N ASP A 266 -1.02 -2.10 6.42
CA ASP A 266 -0.86 -2.57 5.05
C ASP A 266 0.22 -1.78 4.27
N ASN A 267 0.41 -0.50 4.61
CA ASN A 267 1.43 0.35 3.98
C ASN A 267 2.86 -0.12 4.28
N LEU A 268 3.07 -0.86 5.39
CA LEU A 268 4.34 -1.51 5.71
C LEU A 268 4.40 -2.93 5.16
N THR A 269 3.34 -3.72 5.36
CA THR A 269 3.37 -5.15 5.06
C THR A 269 3.37 -5.43 3.57
N ILE A 270 2.58 -4.72 2.76
CA ILE A 270 2.46 -4.96 1.31
C ILE A 270 3.80 -4.86 0.58
N PRO A 271 4.55 -3.73 0.64
CA PRO A 271 5.81 -3.61 -0.10
C PRO A 271 6.84 -4.62 0.38
N VAL A 272 6.93 -4.86 1.70
CA VAL A 272 7.94 -5.75 2.28
C VAL A 272 7.66 -7.20 1.94
N LEU A 273 6.43 -7.68 2.13
CA LEU A 273 6.05 -9.05 1.80
C LEU A 273 6.08 -9.30 0.30
N SER A 274 5.70 -8.30 -0.51
CA SER A 274 5.73 -8.44 -1.95
C SER A 274 7.16 -8.52 -2.47
N SER A 275 8.04 -7.63 -2.01
CA SER A 275 9.47 -7.69 -2.34
C SER A 275 10.10 -8.98 -1.81
N LEU A 276 9.78 -9.43 -0.60
CA LEU A 276 10.31 -10.68 -0.04
C LEU A 276 9.87 -11.90 -0.85
N GLY A 277 8.60 -11.99 -1.22
CA GLY A 277 8.06 -13.10 -2.00
C GLY A 277 8.66 -13.16 -3.40
N VAL A 278 8.71 -12.03 -4.11
CA VAL A 278 9.31 -11.94 -5.45
C VAL A 278 10.81 -12.21 -5.41
N TRP A 279 11.53 -11.62 -4.45
CA TRP A 279 12.95 -11.87 -4.24
C TRP A 279 13.24 -13.34 -3.96
N GLY A 280 12.46 -13.97 -3.07
CA GLY A 280 12.61 -15.39 -2.74
C GLY A 280 12.38 -16.28 -3.96
N PHE A 281 11.36 -15.96 -4.78
CA PHE A 281 11.12 -16.65 -6.03
C PHE A 281 12.29 -16.51 -7.00
N LEU A 282 12.77 -15.29 -7.24
CA LEU A 282 13.91 -15.05 -8.13
C LEU A 282 15.23 -15.58 -7.55
N LYS A 283 15.36 -15.77 -6.22
CA LYS A 283 16.53 -16.46 -5.64
C LYS A 283 16.56 -17.94 -5.97
N ILE A 284 15.38 -18.55 -6.11
CA ILE A 284 15.23 -19.98 -6.37
C ILE A 284 15.24 -20.27 -7.87
N PHE A 285 14.60 -19.40 -8.65
CA PHE A 285 14.33 -19.63 -10.06
C PHE A 285 14.98 -18.61 -11.01
N GLY A 286 15.51 -17.48 -10.54
CA GLY A 286 16.13 -16.46 -11.40
C GLY A 286 17.61 -16.67 -11.65
#